data_AF-A0A1Y1YBL1-F1
#
_entry.id   AF-A0A1Y1YBL1-F1
#
_cell.length_a   1.000
_cell.length_b   1.000
_cell.length_c   1.000
_cell.angle_alpha   90.00
_cell.angle_beta   90.00
_cell.angle_gamma   90.00
#
_symmetry.space_group_name_H-M   'P 1'
#
loop_
_entity.id
_entity.type
_entity.pdbx_description
1 polymer ?
#
loop_
_entity_poly.entity_id
_entity_poly.type
_entity_poly.pdbx_seq_one_letter_code
_entity_poly.pdbx_strand_id
1 'polypeptide(L)'
;MTVFAPTNEAFRKLRDRFRGRYPKDLLKEMIQYHVIYKVTPSETLSDVKLFQTSLQLKELDDRMQSVRITKHNGKPLLNGHARLQETDLGAINGLIHAIDEVLIPPPEINKVLLRTPSLFSTMSAALQRTGLDKKVQESSALTAFIPTNQAFRNLGCRALNHLFSKDGEKDLRKLVEYHFSNKFSYSLDMLNE
;
A
#
# COMPACT_ATOMS: atom_id res chain seq x y z
N MET A 1 22.53 8.26 -5.84
CA MET A 1 21.29 7.54 -5.44
C MET A 1 21.22 7.44 -3.92
N THR A 2 20.09 7.06 -3.36
CA THR A 2 19.97 6.71 -1.94
C THR A 2 19.43 5.30 -1.79
N VAL A 3 20.02 4.53 -0.89
CA VAL A 3 19.59 3.15 -0.57
C VAL A 3 19.20 3.08 0.89
N PHE A 4 17.98 2.63 1.16
CA PHE A 4 17.58 2.20 2.51
C PHE A 4 18.03 0.76 2.71
N ALA A 5 19.12 0.53 3.44
CA ALA A 5 19.68 -0.80 3.62
C ALA A 5 19.11 -1.46 4.88
N PRO A 6 18.37 -2.58 4.78
CA PRO A 6 17.91 -3.29 5.97
C PRO A 6 19.08 -3.91 6.72
N THR A 7 19.06 -3.84 8.05
CA THR A 7 20.05 -4.51 8.89
C THR A 7 19.92 -6.03 8.83
N ASN A 8 20.96 -6.76 9.26
CA ASN A 8 20.90 -8.22 9.39
C ASN A 8 19.73 -8.66 10.31
N GLU A 9 19.42 -7.88 11.33
CA GLU A 9 18.28 -8.14 12.19
C GLU A 9 16.96 -8.00 11.43
N ALA A 10 16.80 -6.97 10.59
CA ALA A 10 15.65 -6.80 9.72
C ALA A 10 15.44 -8.02 8.81
N PHE A 11 16.50 -8.54 8.19
CA PHE A 11 16.44 -9.75 7.37
C PHE A 11 16.10 -11.01 8.18
N ARG A 12 16.53 -11.11 9.44
CA ARG A 12 16.13 -12.20 10.33
C ARG A 12 14.62 -12.17 10.60
N LYS A 13 14.05 -11.01 10.92
CA LYS A 13 12.60 -10.83 11.10
C LYS A 13 11.83 -11.20 9.82
N LEU A 14 12.34 -10.78 8.67
CA LEU A 14 11.75 -11.12 7.37
C LEU A 14 11.77 -12.65 7.14
N ARG A 15 12.88 -13.31 7.40
CA ARG A 15 13.02 -14.77 7.27
C ARG A 15 12.00 -15.51 8.12
N ASP A 16 11.80 -15.08 9.36
CA ASP A 16 10.86 -15.72 10.26
C ASP A 16 9.42 -15.51 9.77
N ARG A 17 9.08 -14.32 9.25
CA ARG A 17 7.78 -14.01 8.63
C ARG A 17 7.48 -14.89 7.41
N PHE A 18 8.45 -15.11 6.54
CA PHE A 18 8.29 -15.86 5.29
C PHE A 18 8.71 -17.32 5.38
N ARG A 19 9.12 -17.79 6.57
CA ARG A 19 9.72 -19.13 6.77
C ARG A 19 10.84 -19.42 5.77
N GLY A 20 11.61 -18.40 5.43
CA GLY A 20 12.70 -18.45 4.44
C GLY A 20 12.29 -18.68 2.98
N ARG A 21 11.01 -18.60 2.64
CA ARG A 21 10.52 -18.81 1.26
C ARG A 21 10.03 -17.50 0.65
N TYR A 22 10.69 -17.06 -0.41
CA TYR A 22 10.38 -15.81 -1.12
C TYR A 22 10.08 -16.09 -2.59
N PRO A 23 8.97 -15.57 -3.14
CA PRO A 23 8.80 -15.49 -4.59
C PRO A 23 9.95 -14.66 -5.19
N LYS A 24 10.55 -15.13 -6.30
CA LYS A 24 11.67 -14.44 -6.95
C LYS A 24 11.31 -13.01 -7.37
N ASP A 25 10.11 -12.83 -7.91
CA ASP A 25 9.63 -11.52 -8.36
C ASP A 25 9.53 -10.53 -7.20
N LEU A 26 9.00 -10.99 -6.05
CA LEU A 26 8.91 -10.18 -4.84
C LEU A 26 10.29 -9.72 -4.34
N LEU A 27 11.32 -10.57 -4.42
CA LEU A 27 12.68 -10.17 -4.00
C LEU A 27 13.22 -9.02 -4.84
N LYS A 28 13.01 -9.07 -6.17
CA LYS A 28 13.41 -7.99 -7.08
C LYS A 28 12.66 -6.70 -6.76
N GLU A 29 11.34 -6.78 -6.60
CA GLU A 29 10.51 -5.62 -6.25
C GLU A 29 10.93 -5.01 -4.90
N MET A 30 11.21 -5.84 -3.90
CA MET A 30 11.70 -5.40 -2.60
C MET A 30 13.01 -4.62 -2.75
N ILE A 31 14.00 -5.14 -3.48
CA ILE A 31 15.27 -4.42 -3.69
C ILE A 31 15.01 -3.07 -4.34
N GLN A 32 14.21 -3.01 -5.40
CA GLN A 32 13.89 -1.77 -6.10
C GLN A 32 13.15 -0.76 -5.20
N TYR A 33 12.33 -1.25 -4.28
CA TYR A 33 11.57 -0.42 -3.33
C TYR A 33 12.44 0.21 -2.24
N HIS A 34 13.68 -0.27 -2.06
CA HIS A 34 14.65 0.34 -1.13
C HIS A 34 15.55 1.40 -1.79
N VAL A 35 15.44 1.60 -3.10
CA VAL A 35 16.36 2.48 -3.86
C VAL A 35 15.62 3.72 -4.35
N ILE A 36 16.21 4.90 -4.16
CA ILE A 36 15.75 6.18 -4.70
C ILE A 36 16.83 6.73 -5.65
N TYR A 37 16.44 7.14 -6.87
CA TYR A 37 17.36 7.72 -7.87
C TYR A 37 17.71 9.20 -7.62
N LYS A 38 17.75 9.61 -6.36
CA LYS A 38 18.12 10.94 -5.89
C LYS A 38 18.94 10.79 -4.62
N VAL A 39 19.89 11.70 -4.39
CA VAL A 39 20.59 11.80 -3.11
C VAL A 39 19.65 12.47 -2.11
N THR A 40 19.31 11.74 -1.06
CA THR A 40 18.32 12.12 -0.04
C THR A 40 19.00 12.06 1.33
N PRO A 41 19.59 13.17 1.80
CA PRO A 41 20.18 13.26 3.15
C PRO A 41 19.14 13.07 4.25
N SER A 42 19.55 12.68 5.46
CA SER A 42 18.67 12.46 6.61
C SER A 42 17.82 13.68 6.97
N GLU A 43 18.35 14.88 6.78
CA GLU A 43 17.62 16.14 6.95
C GLU A 43 16.34 16.17 6.10
N THR A 44 16.41 15.72 4.84
CA THR A 44 15.24 15.66 3.96
C THR A 44 14.24 14.57 4.32
N LEU A 45 14.67 13.57 5.09
CA LEU A 45 13.80 12.52 5.64
C LEU A 45 13.14 12.97 6.95
N SER A 46 13.45 14.16 7.44
CA SER A 46 12.85 14.67 8.66
C SER A 46 11.47 15.29 8.42
N ASP A 47 10.92 15.28 7.20
CA ASP A 47 9.58 15.81 6.92
C ASP A 47 8.62 14.71 6.46
N VAL A 48 7.32 14.95 6.69
CA VAL A 48 6.27 14.05 6.19
C VAL A 48 6.18 14.21 4.68
N LYS A 49 6.62 13.20 3.92
CA LYS A 49 6.75 13.28 2.47
C LYS A 49 6.70 11.91 1.79
N LEU A 50 6.46 11.91 0.49
CA LEU A 50 6.60 10.74 -0.38
C LEU A 50 7.93 10.81 -1.14
N PHE A 51 8.62 9.68 -1.23
CA PHE A 51 9.80 9.51 -2.06
C PHE A 51 9.57 8.40 -3.07
N GLN A 52 9.63 8.74 -4.35
CA GLN A 52 9.53 7.78 -5.44
C GLN A 52 10.77 6.87 -5.44
N THR A 53 10.52 5.56 -5.44
CA THR A 53 11.57 4.55 -5.48
C THR A 53 11.86 4.12 -6.91
N SER A 54 12.85 3.25 -7.09
CA SER A 54 13.15 2.62 -8.39
C SER A 54 12.15 1.53 -8.79
N LEU A 55 11.21 1.17 -7.90
CA LEU A 55 10.19 0.18 -8.18
C LEU A 55 9.11 0.78 -9.08
N GLN A 56 9.04 0.32 -10.33
CA GLN A 56 7.98 0.61 -11.27
C GLN A 56 6.99 -0.55 -11.33
N LEU A 57 5.69 -0.27 -11.25
CA LEU A 57 4.63 -1.29 -11.22
C LEU A 57 3.62 -1.03 -12.33
N LYS A 58 3.24 -2.09 -13.06
CA LYS A 58 2.19 -2.02 -14.09
C LYS A 58 0.83 -1.69 -13.49
N GLU A 59 0.60 -2.21 -12.29
CA GLU A 59 -0.57 -1.97 -11.45
C GLU A 59 -0.70 -0.49 -11.05
N LEU A 60 0.34 0.31 -11.25
CA LEU A 60 0.35 1.76 -11.04
C LEU A 60 0.48 2.56 -12.34
N ASP A 61 0.05 2.03 -13.49
CA ASP A 61 0.26 2.66 -14.82
C ASP A 61 1.74 2.91 -15.12
N ASP A 62 2.59 1.92 -14.83
CA ASP A 62 4.05 2.05 -14.95
C ASP A 62 4.61 3.26 -14.15
N ARG A 63 3.95 3.69 -13.08
CA ARG A 63 4.48 4.71 -12.17
C ARG A 63 5.43 4.10 -11.16
N MET A 64 6.32 4.95 -10.64
CA MET A 64 7.18 4.60 -9.52
C MET A 64 6.38 4.53 -8.23
N GLN A 65 6.54 3.42 -7.51
CA GLN A 65 5.95 3.24 -6.20
C GLN A 65 6.73 4.06 -5.16
N SER A 66 6.01 4.74 -4.28
CA SER A 66 6.62 5.62 -3.28
C SER A 66 6.77 4.95 -1.92
N VAL A 67 7.84 5.31 -1.22
CA VAL A 67 7.95 5.13 0.23
C VAL A 67 7.42 6.40 0.90
N ARG A 68 6.59 6.22 1.92
CA ARG A 68 6.08 7.33 2.73
C ARG A 68 6.95 7.52 3.95
N ILE A 69 7.36 8.75 4.21
CA ILE A 69 7.93 9.16 5.48
C ILE A 69 6.84 9.78 6.35
N THR A 70 6.73 9.30 7.58
CA THR A 70 5.90 9.89 8.64
C THR A 70 6.75 10.18 9.87
N LYS A 71 6.17 10.89 10.85
CA LYS A 71 6.82 11.12 12.15
C LYS A 71 6.11 10.33 13.24
N HIS A 72 6.89 9.73 14.13
CA HIS A 72 6.41 9.15 15.38
C HIS A 72 7.36 9.57 16.50
N ASN A 73 6.85 10.30 17.50
CA ASN A 73 7.64 10.88 18.58
C ASN A 73 8.84 11.72 18.06
N GLY A 74 8.59 12.55 17.04
CA GLY A 74 9.61 13.39 16.41
C GLY A 74 10.62 12.66 15.52
N LYS A 75 10.61 11.32 15.48
CA LYS A 75 11.52 10.51 14.67
C LYS A 75 10.86 10.07 13.35
N PRO A 76 11.61 10.05 12.23
CA PRO A 76 11.09 9.60 10.95
C PRO A 76 10.84 8.08 10.93
N LEU A 77 9.74 7.69 10.31
CA LEU A 77 9.38 6.30 10.02
C LEU A 77 9.09 6.13 8.53
N LEU A 78 9.70 5.11 7.92
CA LEU A 78 9.42 4.68 6.56
C LEU A 78 8.20 3.75 6.59
N ASN A 79 7.22 4.04 5.73
CA ASN A 79 5.91 3.39 5.65
C ASN A 79 5.22 3.24 7.03
N GLY A 80 5.49 4.19 7.95
CA GLY A 80 4.92 4.22 9.29
C GLY A 80 5.43 3.17 10.27
N HIS A 81 6.45 2.37 9.94
CA HIS A 81 6.94 1.32 10.84
C HIS A 81 8.46 1.10 10.84
N ALA A 82 9.15 1.27 9.71
CA ALA A 82 10.60 1.06 9.62
C ALA A 82 11.36 2.30 10.13
N ARG A 83 12.31 2.11 11.04
CA ARG A 83 13.12 3.19 11.63
C ARG A 83 14.49 3.26 10.98
N LEU A 84 14.99 4.49 10.86
CA LEU A 84 16.40 4.76 10.56
C LEU A 84 17.26 4.41 11.78
N GLN A 85 18.39 3.74 11.55
CA GLN A 85 19.37 3.34 12.57
C GLN A 85 20.67 4.13 12.42
N GLU A 86 21.26 4.06 11.24
CA GLU A 86 22.44 4.85 10.83
C GLU A 86 22.10 5.59 9.54
N THR A 87 22.51 6.85 9.44
CA THR A 87 22.13 7.71 8.33
C THR A 87 23.34 8.39 7.70
N ASP A 88 23.16 8.84 6.46
CA ASP A 88 24.14 9.61 5.70
C ASP A 88 25.48 8.89 5.50
N LEU A 89 25.45 7.56 5.42
CA LEU A 89 26.64 6.75 5.12
C LEU A 89 27.02 6.99 3.65
N GLY A 90 28.15 7.65 3.44
CA GLY A 90 28.66 7.98 2.11
C GLY A 90 29.06 6.75 1.29
N ALA A 91 28.64 6.73 0.03
CA ALA A 91 29.11 5.80 -0.99
C ALA A 91 29.54 6.60 -2.23
N ILE A 92 30.43 6.03 -3.06
CA ILE A 92 30.96 6.70 -4.27
C ILE A 92 29.84 7.24 -5.18
N ASN A 93 28.70 6.56 -5.22
CA ASN A 93 27.56 6.88 -6.08
C ASN A 93 26.29 7.29 -5.31
N GLY A 94 26.38 7.57 -4.01
CA GLY A 94 25.17 7.85 -3.23
C GLY A 94 25.30 7.89 -1.71
N LEU A 95 24.14 7.75 -1.06
CA LEU A 95 24.00 7.64 0.38
C LEU A 95 23.33 6.32 0.75
N ILE A 96 23.73 5.76 1.87
CA ILE A 96 23.09 4.61 2.50
C ILE A 96 22.49 5.07 3.83
N HIS A 97 21.26 4.64 4.09
CA HIS A 97 20.61 4.76 5.39
C HIS A 97 20.22 3.36 5.87
N ALA A 98 20.74 2.93 7.02
CA ALA A 98 20.38 1.65 7.61
C ALA A 98 18.98 1.71 8.23
N ILE A 99 18.16 0.67 7.98
CA ILE A 99 16.81 0.55 8.53
C ILE A 99 16.59 -0.78 9.26
N ASP A 100 15.73 -0.78 10.27
CA ASP A 100 15.52 -1.95 11.15
C ASP A 100 14.41 -2.93 10.71
N GLU A 101 13.81 -2.67 9.55
CA GLU A 101 12.80 -3.50 8.91
C GLU A 101 13.06 -3.55 7.40
N VAL A 102 12.64 -4.62 6.74
CA VAL A 102 12.70 -4.72 5.28
C VAL A 102 11.42 -4.11 4.70
N LEU A 103 11.54 -3.12 3.82
CA LEU A 103 10.41 -2.53 3.11
C LEU A 103 9.83 -3.54 2.11
N ILE A 104 8.55 -3.83 2.27
CA ILE A 104 7.79 -4.71 1.37
C ILE A 104 6.81 -3.82 0.62
N PRO A 105 6.81 -3.85 -0.74
CA PRO A 105 5.79 -3.16 -1.53
C PRO A 105 4.37 -3.57 -1.07
N PRO A 106 3.42 -2.63 -0.98
CA PRO A 106 2.07 -2.97 -0.59
C PRO A 106 1.42 -3.88 -1.66
N PRO A 107 0.59 -4.84 -1.25
CA PRO A 107 -0.14 -5.70 -2.18
C PRO A 107 -1.27 -4.93 -2.88
N GLU A 108 -1.73 -5.45 -4.01
CA GLU A 108 -2.93 -4.98 -4.71
C GLU A 108 -4.20 -5.02 -3.83
N ILE A 109 -5.18 -4.18 -4.16
CA ILE A 109 -6.45 -4.06 -3.42
C ILE A 109 -7.15 -5.42 -3.27
N ASN A 110 -7.27 -6.20 -4.34
CA ASN A 110 -7.93 -7.52 -4.28
C ASN A 110 -7.23 -8.48 -3.31
N LYS A 111 -5.89 -8.47 -3.29
CA LYS A 111 -5.11 -9.28 -2.34
C LYS A 111 -5.32 -8.81 -0.90
N VAL A 112 -5.46 -7.51 -0.66
CA VAL A 112 -5.80 -6.97 0.67
C VAL A 112 -7.17 -7.47 1.11
N LEU A 113 -8.19 -7.33 0.26
CA LEU A 113 -9.58 -7.75 0.55
C LEU A 113 -9.65 -9.24 0.90
N LEU A 114 -9.01 -10.10 0.10
CA LEU A 114 -8.99 -11.55 0.32
C LEU A 114 -8.28 -11.94 1.63
N ARG A 115 -7.26 -11.19 2.06
CA ARG A 115 -6.48 -11.47 3.28
C ARG A 115 -7.12 -10.91 4.54
N THR A 116 -8.12 -10.03 4.43
CA THR A 116 -8.71 -9.32 5.58
C THR A 116 -10.25 -9.43 5.62
N PRO A 117 -10.82 -10.64 5.53
CA PRO A 117 -12.28 -10.83 5.51
C PRO A 117 -12.96 -10.33 6.79
N SER A 118 -12.28 -10.36 7.95
CA SER A 118 -12.80 -9.82 9.20
C SER A 118 -13.18 -8.33 9.10
N LEU A 119 -12.52 -7.58 8.23
CA LEU A 119 -12.76 -6.16 7.99
C LEU A 119 -13.63 -5.90 6.76
N PHE A 120 -13.47 -6.67 5.67
CA PHE A 120 -14.02 -6.30 4.36
C PHE A 120 -14.79 -7.42 3.62
N SER A 121 -15.25 -8.47 4.33
CA SER A 121 -16.04 -9.55 3.72
C SER A 121 -17.29 -9.06 2.99
N THR A 122 -18.01 -8.06 3.52
CA THR A 122 -19.22 -7.55 2.87
C THR A 122 -18.91 -6.83 1.56
N MET A 123 -17.83 -6.03 1.50
CA MET A 123 -17.39 -5.42 0.24
C MET A 123 -16.91 -6.47 -0.76
N SER A 124 -16.20 -7.51 -0.28
CA SER A 124 -15.75 -8.62 -1.14
C SER A 124 -16.94 -9.35 -1.77
N ALA A 125 -18.00 -9.62 -0.99
CA ALA A 125 -19.24 -10.21 -1.50
C ALA A 125 -19.96 -9.27 -2.48
N ALA A 126 -19.95 -7.95 -2.23
CA ALA A 126 -20.54 -6.96 -3.11
C ALA A 126 -19.82 -6.90 -4.48
N LEU A 127 -18.50 -6.91 -4.49
CA LEU A 127 -17.69 -6.95 -5.72
C LEU A 127 -17.98 -8.21 -6.55
N GLN A 128 -18.01 -9.37 -5.90
CA GLN A 128 -18.34 -10.63 -6.58
C GLN A 128 -19.76 -10.64 -7.13
N ARG A 129 -20.75 -10.19 -6.36
CA ARG A 129 -22.15 -10.15 -6.77
C ARG A 129 -22.38 -9.23 -7.96
N THR A 130 -21.68 -8.10 -8.01
CA THR A 130 -21.82 -7.09 -9.07
C THR A 130 -20.91 -7.33 -10.29
N GLY A 131 -20.02 -8.34 -10.21
CA GLY A 131 -19.02 -8.63 -11.24
C GLY A 131 -17.96 -7.54 -11.40
N LEU A 132 -17.79 -6.66 -10.41
CA LEU A 132 -16.82 -5.57 -10.43
C LEU A 132 -15.43 -6.00 -9.96
N ASP A 133 -15.30 -7.20 -9.40
CA ASP A 133 -14.02 -7.82 -9.02
C ASP A 133 -13.02 -7.85 -10.17
N LYS A 134 -13.46 -8.27 -11.37
CA LYS A 134 -12.62 -8.29 -12.59
C LYS A 134 -12.19 -6.90 -13.00
N LYS A 135 -13.13 -5.93 -12.97
CA LYS A 135 -12.83 -4.54 -13.31
C LYS A 135 -11.77 -3.96 -12.37
N VAL A 136 -11.86 -4.22 -11.07
CA VAL A 136 -10.87 -3.77 -10.09
C VAL A 136 -9.52 -4.46 -10.32
N GLN A 137 -9.51 -5.73 -10.71
CA GLN A 137 -8.27 -6.47 -11.01
C GLN A 137 -7.56 -5.96 -12.26
N GLU A 138 -8.32 -5.58 -13.30
CA GLU A 138 -7.80 -5.09 -14.57
C GLU A 138 -7.45 -3.59 -14.52
N SER A 139 -7.94 -2.88 -13.50
CA SER A 139 -7.65 -1.46 -13.31
C SER A 139 -6.28 -1.27 -12.68
N SER A 140 -5.49 -0.38 -13.28
CA SER A 140 -4.25 0.15 -12.71
C SER A 140 -4.49 1.53 -12.09
N ALA A 141 -3.61 1.93 -11.17
CA ALA A 141 -3.57 3.26 -10.56
C ALA A 141 -4.94 3.70 -9.97
N LEU A 142 -5.57 2.80 -9.20
CA LEU A 142 -6.86 3.05 -8.56
C LEU A 142 -6.71 3.53 -7.12
N THR A 143 -7.58 4.44 -6.69
CA THR A 143 -7.76 4.76 -5.28
C THR A 143 -9.10 4.20 -4.81
N ALA A 144 -9.09 3.43 -3.73
CA ALA A 144 -10.30 2.80 -3.21
C ALA A 144 -10.56 3.19 -1.75
N PHE A 145 -11.78 3.63 -1.47
CA PHE A 145 -12.28 3.94 -0.12
C PHE A 145 -13.13 2.76 0.36
N ILE A 146 -12.48 1.68 0.80
CA ILE A 146 -13.20 0.44 1.11
C ILE A 146 -13.94 0.55 2.46
N PRO A 147 -15.28 0.49 2.48
CA PRO A 147 -16.06 0.49 3.71
C PRO A 147 -15.88 -0.83 4.47
N THR A 148 -15.80 -0.74 5.79
CA THR A 148 -15.69 -1.91 6.67
C THR A 148 -17.01 -2.67 6.77
N ASN A 149 -16.94 -3.91 7.24
CA ASN A 149 -18.09 -4.72 7.61
C ASN A 149 -19.01 -3.98 8.59
N GLN A 150 -18.45 -3.16 9.50
CA GLN A 150 -19.23 -2.34 10.41
C GLN A 150 -19.97 -1.21 9.69
N ALA A 151 -19.34 -0.55 8.72
CA ALA A 151 -20.00 0.48 7.93
C ALA A 151 -21.22 -0.07 7.18
N PHE A 152 -21.11 -1.28 6.61
CA PHE A 152 -22.27 -1.97 6.02
C PHE A 152 -23.35 -2.31 7.05
N ARG A 153 -22.97 -2.83 8.23
CA ARG A 153 -23.94 -3.12 9.31
C ARG A 153 -24.72 -1.88 9.74
N ASN A 154 -24.09 -0.71 9.73
CA ASN A 154 -24.74 0.55 10.10
C ASN A 154 -25.85 0.98 9.12
N LEU A 155 -25.89 0.45 7.89
CA LEU A 155 -27.00 0.68 6.96
C LEU A 155 -28.32 0.02 7.43
N GLY A 156 -28.23 -0.98 8.30
CA GLY A 156 -29.37 -1.74 8.81
C GLY A 156 -29.83 -2.86 7.85
N CYS A 157 -30.52 -3.85 8.43
CA CYS A 157 -30.89 -5.08 7.72
C CYS A 157 -31.78 -4.83 6.49
N ARG A 158 -32.69 -3.85 6.54
CA ARG A 158 -33.58 -3.54 5.40
C ARG A 158 -32.79 -3.08 4.17
N ALA A 159 -31.86 -2.14 4.35
CA ALA A 159 -31.04 -1.62 3.27
C ALA A 159 -30.10 -2.70 2.73
N LEU A 160 -29.44 -3.48 3.61
CA LEU A 160 -28.59 -4.58 3.19
C LEU A 160 -29.37 -5.65 2.41
N ASN A 161 -30.55 -6.04 2.86
CA ASN A 161 -31.38 -7.01 2.17
C ASN A 161 -31.80 -6.51 0.78
N HIS A 162 -32.14 -5.22 0.65
CA HIS A 162 -32.41 -4.61 -0.65
C HIS A 162 -31.19 -4.67 -1.56
N LEU A 163 -30.03 -4.16 -1.11
CA LEU A 163 -28.80 -4.12 -1.90
C LEU A 163 -28.37 -5.52 -2.38
N PHE A 164 -28.51 -6.54 -1.55
CA PHE A 164 -28.15 -7.92 -1.89
C PHE A 164 -29.31 -8.75 -2.48
N SER A 165 -30.45 -8.14 -2.78
CA SER A 165 -31.56 -8.76 -3.52
C SER A 165 -31.28 -8.79 -5.03
N LYS A 166 -32.18 -9.39 -5.81
CA LYS A 166 -32.11 -9.31 -7.28
C LYS A 166 -32.45 -7.90 -7.78
N ASP A 167 -33.41 -7.22 -7.15
CA ASP A 167 -33.88 -5.91 -7.59
C ASP A 167 -32.90 -4.79 -7.24
N GLY A 168 -32.24 -4.90 -6.08
CA GLY A 168 -31.26 -3.90 -5.61
C GLY A 168 -29.84 -4.08 -6.15
N GLU A 169 -29.59 -5.06 -7.01
CA GLU A 169 -28.24 -5.31 -7.55
C GLU A 169 -27.68 -4.08 -8.31
N LYS A 170 -28.54 -3.34 -9.01
CA LYS A 170 -28.16 -2.09 -9.68
C LYS A 170 -27.73 -1.01 -8.68
N ASP A 171 -28.37 -0.94 -7.53
CA ASP A 171 -28.03 0.01 -6.47
C ASP A 171 -26.75 -0.40 -5.76
N LEU A 172 -26.58 -1.70 -5.50
CA LEU A 172 -25.33 -2.26 -4.96
C LEU A 172 -24.16 -1.98 -5.89
N ARG A 173 -24.34 -2.15 -7.21
CA ARG A 173 -23.31 -1.84 -8.20
C ARG A 173 -22.90 -0.36 -8.14
N LYS A 174 -23.87 0.57 -8.14
CA LYS A 174 -23.59 2.01 -8.01
C LYS A 174 -22.88 2.34 -6.71
N LEU A 175 -23.31 1.74 -5.60
CA LEU A 175 -22.69 1.91 -4.29
C LEU A 175 -21.23 1.44 -4.32
N VAL A 176 -20.96 0.27 -4.89
CA VAL A 176 -19.59 -0.25 -5.00
C VAL A 176 -18.74 0.68 -5.88
N GLU A 177 -19.22 1.05 -7.07
CA GLU A 177 -18.51 1.96 -7.99
C GLU A 177 -18.17 3.31 -7.34
N TYR A 178 -19.04 3.85 -6.48
CA TYR A 178 -18.81 5.11 -5.77
C TYR A 178 -17.59 5.08 -4.82
N HIS A 179 -17.18 3.90 -4.35
CA HIS A 179 -16.03 3.77 -3.46
C HIS A 179 -14.68 3.68 -4.22
N PHE A 180 -14.70 3.75 -5.55
CA PHE A 180 -13.49 3.71 -6.37
C PHE A 180 -13.32 5.00 -7.16
N SER A 181 -12.12 5.57 -7.09
CA SER A 181 -11.70 6.73 -7.87
C SER A 181 -10.69 6.31 -8.93
N ASN A 182 -10.93 6.73 -10.17
CA ASN A 182 -10.02 6.55 -11.30
C ASN A 182 -8.75 7.42 -11.19
N LYS A 183 -8.67 8.31 -10.19
CA LYS A 183 -7.47 9.09 -9.88
C LYS A 183 -6.68 8.36 -8.79
N PHE A 184 -5.46 7.94 -9.12
CA PHE A 184 -4.50 7.48 -8.11
C PHE A 184 -4.03 8.65 -7.25
N SER A 185 -4.21 8.52 -5.94
CA SER A 185 -3.74 9.48 -4.94
C SER A 185 -3.25 8.73 -3.72
N TYR A 186 -2.08 9.12 -3.21
CA TYR A 186 -1.70 8.76 -1.86
C TYR A 186 -2.47 9.62 -0.86
N SER A 187 -2.59 9.15 0.38
CA SER A 187 -3.27 9.94 1.42
C SER A 187 -2.63 11.31 1.66
N LEU A 188 -1.33 11.48 1.37
CA LEU A 188 -0.66 12.78 1.47
C LEU A 188 -1.10 13.75 0.38
N ASP A 189 -1.47 13.24 -0.80
CA ASP A 189 -1.97 14.08 -1.89
C ASP A 189 -3.38 14.61 -1.54
N MET A 190 -4.18 13.81 -0.84
CA MET A 190 -5.54 14.17 -0.41
C MET A 190 -5.61 15.22 0.69
N LEU A 191 -4.54 15.44 1.44
CA LEU A 191 -4.50 16.43 2.53
C LEU A 191 -4.18 17.84 2.03
N ASN A 192 -3.77 17.98 0.77
CA ASN A 192 -3.31 19.23 0.17
C ASN A 192 -4.21 19.71 -0.98
N GLU A 193 -5.38 19.06 -1.18
CA GLU A 193 -6.45 19.50 -2.08
C GLU A 193 -7.51 20.31 -1.33
#